data_AF-A0A7C5I5E8-F1
#
_entry.id   AF-A0A7C5I5E8-F1
#
_cell.length_a   1.000
_cell.length_b   1.000
_cell.length_c   1.000
_cell.angle_alpha   90.00
_cell.angle_beta   90.00
_cell.angle_gamma   90.00
#
_symmetry.space_group_name_H-M   'P 1'
#
loop_
_entity.id
_entity.type
_entity.pdbx_description
1 polymer ?
#
loop_
_entity_poly.entity_id
_entity_poly.type
_entity_poly.pdbx_seq_one_letter_code
_entity_poly.pdbx_strand_id
1 'polypeptide(L)'
;DILFGYLETWEAHALKISVEETEVKTNEIFIVTVRNESNDPVNNATVHIGSYTFVTDDNGSAEVKIPKSGTYEVYAEKDGYVRSEKVSIKVERSSFLLWLIQMIIYLLKTFIQHLLQFVKLLLIKMVCKVQSTLHIVLG
;
A
#
# COMPACT_ATOMS: atom_id res chain seq x y z
N ASP A 1 -24.49 -58.95 -12.11
CA ASP A 1 -24.49 -57.55 -11.64
C ASP A 1 -23.37 -57.29 -10.66
N ILE A 2 -22.29 -56.64 -11.10
CA ILE A 2 -21.57 -55.67 -10.28
C ILE A 2 -21.09 -54.58 -11.24
N LEU A 3 -21.87 -53.51 -11.32
CA LEU A 3 -21.50 -52.25 -11.94
C LEU A 3 -20.51 -51.58 -10.98
N PHE A 4 -19.21 -51.79 -11.18
CA PHE A 4 -18.17 -51.04 -10.48
C PHE A 4 -18.24 -49.57 -10.95
N GLY A 5 -19.05 -48.78 -10.25
CA GLY A 5 -19.03 -47.33 -10.39
C GLY A 5 -17.65 -46.85 -9.98
N TYR A 6 -16.87 -46.38 -10.97
CA TYR A 6 -15.71 -45.55 -10.76
C TYR A 6 -16.12 -44.36 -9.89
N LEU A 7 -15.85 -44.45 -8.58
CA LEU A 7 -15.77 -43.28 -7.73
C LEU A 7 -14.47 -42.58 -8.13
N GLU A 8 -14.53 -41.80 -9.21
CA GLU A 8 -13.55 -40.72 -9.37
C GLU A 8 -13.75 -39.82 -8.15
N THR A 9 -12.79 -39.84 -7.25
CA THR A 9 -12.70 -38.87 -6.17
C THR A 9 -12.50 -37.53 -6.86
N TRP A 10 -13.57 -36.74 -6.97
CA TRP A 10 -13.50 -35.37 -7.43
C TRP A 10 -12.68 -34.60 -6.38
N GLU A 11 -11.35 -34.62 -6.52
CA GLU A 11 -10.49 -33.73 -5.76
C GLU A 11 -10.77 -32.32 -6.26
N ALA A 12 -11.60 -31.59 -5.51
CA ALA A 12 -11.88 -30.20 -5.80
C ALA A 12 -10.59 -29.41 -5.61
N HIS A 13 -10.05 -28.84 -6.69
CA HIS A 13 -8.88 -27.96 -6.62
C HIS A 13 -9.34 -26.52 -6.38
N ALA A 14 -9.26 -26.03 -5.15
CA ALA A 14 -9.57 -24.66 -4.81
C ALA A 14 -8.40 -23.70 -5.10
N LEU A 15 -8.78 -22.50 -5.55
CA LEU A 15 -7.86 -21.40 -5.73
C LEU A 15 -7.63 -20.66 -4.41
N LYS A 16 -6.39 -20.27 -4.17
CA LYS A 16 -5.96 -19.35 -3.11
C LYS A 16 -5.52 -18.06 -3.78
N ILE A 17 -6.05 -16.95 -3.30
CA ILE A 17 -5.69 -15.62 -3.77
C ILE A 17 -4.91 -14.88 -2.68
N SER A 18 -3.84 -14.19 -3.06
CA SER A 18 -3.07 -13.33 -2.16
C SER A 18 -2.81 -12.00 -2.82
N VAL A 19 -3.07 -10.92 -2.09
CA VAL A 19 -2.86 -9.54 -2.52
C VAL A 19 -1.71 -8.99 -1.71
N GLU A 20 -0.71 -8.40 -2.38
CA GLU A 20 0.47 -7.82 -1.73
C GLU A 20 0.10 -6.70 -0.76
N GLU A 21 -0.84 -5.84 -1.16
CA GLU A 21 -1.30 -4.70 -0.38
C GLU A 21 -2.83 -4.59 -0.37
N THR A 22 -3.42 -4.45 0.81
CA THR A 22 -4.87 -4.24 0.96
C THR A 22 -5.25 -2.76 0.88
N GLU A 23 -4.29 -1.84 0.89
CA GLU A 23 -4.49 -0.39 0.76
C GLU A 23 -3.60 0.16 -0.35
N VAL A 24 -4.18 0.43 -1.52
CA VAL A 24 -3.46 0.87 -2.71
C VAL A 24 -3.93 2.24 -3.17
N LYS A 25 -3.12 3.00 -3.89
CA LYS A 25 -3.56 4.27 -4.48
C LYS A 25 -4.16 4.07 -5.88
N THR A 26 -5.04 4.99 -6.26
CA THR A 26 -5.58 5.01 -7.63
C THR A 26 -4.45 5.07 -8.65
N ASN A 27 -4.52 4.22 -9.68
CA ASN A 27 -3.52 4.07 -10.74
C ASN A 27 -2.15 3.56 -10.31
N GLU A 28 -2.00 3.14 -9.06
CA GLU A 28 -0.84 2.37 -8.60
C GLU A 28 -0.92 0.95 -9.14
N ILE A 29 0.23 0.39 -9.51
CA ILE A 29 0.35 -1.00 -9.95
C ILE A 29 0.66 -1.84 -8.72
N PHE A 30 -0.12 -2.87 -8.48
CA PHE A 30 0.12 -3.85 -7.42
C PHE A 30 -0.11 -5.27 -7.96
N ILE A 31 0.49 -6.26 -7.31
CA ILE A 31 0.44 -7.64 -7.74
C ILE A 31 -0.60 -8.43 -6.95
N VAL A 32 -1.41 -9.19 -7.69
CA VAL A 32 -2.27 -10.23 -7.13
C VAL A 32 -1.75 -11.58 -7.58
N THR A 33 -1.62 -12.52 -6.65
CA THR A 33 -1.14 -13.87 -6.94
C THR A 33 -2.26 -14.89 -6.72
N VAL A 34 -2.33 -15.88 -7.61
CA VAL A 34 -3.28 -16.98 -7.56
C VAL A 34 -2.53 -18.30 -7.55
N ARG A 35 -2.80 -19.13 -6.55
CA ARG A 35 -2.19 -20.44 -6.35
C ARG A 35 -3.24 -21.52 -6.12
N ASN A 36 -2.86 -22.78 -6.26
CA ASN A 36 -3.71 -23.92 -5.93
C ASN A 36 -3.53 -24.37 -4.45
N GLU A 37 -4.18 -25.45 -4.08
CA GLU A 37 -4.08 -26.15 -2.78
C GLU A 37 -2.62 -26.42 -2.37
N SER A 38 -1.84 -26.94 -3.33
CA SER A 38 -0.43 -27.33 -3.23
C SER A 38 0.55 -26.15 -3.27
N ASN A 39 0.03 -24.92 -3.33
CA ASN A 39 0.78 -23.68 -3.45
C ASN A 39 1.53 -23.51 -4.79
N ASP A 40 1.13 -24.24 -5.84
CA ASP A 40 1.63 -24.05 -7.20
C ASP A 40 0.95 -22.83 -7.85
N PRO A 41 1.67 -22.07 -8.69
CA PRO A 41 1.09 -20.94 -9.42
C PRO A 41 0.02 -21.41 -10.41
N VAL A 42 -1.06 -20.64 -10.52
CA VAL A 42 -2.14 -20.92 -11.47
C VAL A 42 -2.18 -19.85 -12.55
N ASN A 43 -1.74 -20.21 -13.75
CA ASN A 43 -1.78 -19.34 -14.92
C ASN A 43 -3.18 -19.25 -15.53
N ASN A 44 -3.45 -18.20 -16.32
CA ASN A 44 -4.74 -17.99 -17.00
C ASN A 44 -5.96 -18.05 -16.06
N ALA A 45 -5.79 -17.73 -14.78
CA ALA A 45 -6.91 -17.51 -13.86
C ALA A 45 -7.43 -16.08 -14.03
N THR A 46 -8.75 -15.91 -13.99
CA THR A 46 -9.39 -14.60 -14.06
C THR A 46 -9.54 -14.03 -12.67
N VAL A 47 -8.84 -12.92 -12.38
CA VAL A 47 -8.97 -12.15 -11.15
C VAL A 47 -10.03 -11.07 -11.35
N HIS A 48 -11.08 -11.11 -10.55
CA HIS A 48 -12.18 -10.16 -10.55
C HIS A 48 -12.01 -9.15 -9.42
N ILE A 49 -12.12 -7.86 -9.75
CA ILE A 49 -12.00 -6.75 -8.81
C ILE A 49 -13.09 -5.73 -9.09
N GLY A 50 -14.25 -5.90 -8.45
CA GLY A 50 -15.46 -5.14 -8.81
C GLY A 50 -15.83 -5.34 -10.28
N SER A 51 -15.75 -4.27 -11.10
CA SER A 51 -16.03 -4.31 -12.54
C SER A 51 -14.80 -4.59 -13.41
N TYR A 52 -13.61 -4.69 -12.80
CA TYR A 52 -12.35 -4.92 -13.52
C TYR A 52 -11.99 -6.41 -13.49
N THR A 53 -11.37 -6.88 -14.56
CA THR A 53 -10.88 -8.25 -14.69
C THR A 53 -9.44 -8.25 -15.18
N PHE A 54 -8.64 -9.15 -14.62
CA PHE A 54 -7.22 -9.34 -14.94
C PHE A 54 -6.94 -10.82 -15.11
N VAL A 55 -5.92 -11.18 -15.87
CA VAL A 55 -5.55 -12.58 -16.12
C VAL A 55 -4.16 -12.82 -15.55
N THR A 56 -3.98 -13.95 -14.85
CA THR A 56 -2.67 -14.32 -14.31
C THR A 56 -1.71 -14.84 -15.37
N ASP A 57 -0.44 -14.48 -15.22
CA ASP A 57 0.67 -14.95 -16.04
C ASP A 57 1.11 -16.38 -15.65
N ASP A 58 2.19 -16.88 -16.27
CA ASP A 58 2.75 -18.21 -15.99
C ASP A 58 3.25 -18.40 -14.55
N ASN A 59 3.50 -17.31 -13.83
CA ASN A 59 3.87 -17.32 -12.41
C ASN A 59 2.65 -17.22 -11.48
N GLY A 60 1.43 -17.23 -12.04
CA GLY A 60 0.19 -17.05 -11.30
C GLY A 60 0.00 -15.61 -10.81
N SER A 61 0.69 -14.64 -11.39
CA SER A 61 0.64 -13.23 -10.99
C SER A 61 -0.17 -12.40 -11.98
N ALA A 62 -0.96 -11.45 -11.47
CA ALA A 62 -1.67 -10.46 -12.28
C ALA A 62 -1.27 -9.05 -11.84
N GLU A 63 -0.81 -8.24 -12.79
CA GLU A 63 -0.58 -6.81 -12.58
C GLU A 63 -1.93 -6.07 -12.61
N VAL A 64 -2.27 -5.44 -11.49
CA VAL A 64 -3.56 -4.78 -11.30
C VAL A 64 -3.37 -3.28 -11.22
N LYS A 65 -4.27 -2.55 -11.90
CA LYS A 65 -4.33 -1.08 -11.84
C LYS A 65 -5.78 -0.60 -11.79
N ILE A 66 -6.13 0.12 -10.73
CA ILE A 66 -7.52 0.57 -10.49
C ILE A 66 -7.59 2.10 -10.52
N PRO A 67 -8.33 2.72 -11.46
CA PRO A 67 -8.35 4.18 -11.60
C PRO A 67 -9.30 4.89 -10.63
N LYS A 68 -10.27 4.16 -10.05
CA LYS A 68 -11.31 4.72 -9.19
C LYS A 68 -11.03 4.35 -7.73
N SER A 69 -11.19 5.30 -6.83
CA SER A 69 -11.12 5.06 -5.39
C SER A 69 -12.39 4.34 -4.92
N GLY A 70 -12.25 3.42 -3.98
CA GLY A 70 -13.35 2.64 -3.43
C GLY A 70 -12.86 1.39 -2.71
N THR A 71 -13.77 0.64 -2.11
CA THR A 71 -13.49 -0.69 -1.55
C THR A 71 -13.94 -1.74 -2.57
N TYR A 72 -13.09 -2.71 -2.86
CA TYR A 72 -13.31 -3.75 -3.85
C TYR A 72 -13.15 -5.13 -3.23
N GLU A 73 -14.05 -6.06 -3.58
CA GLU A 73 -13.84 -7.47 -3.34
C GLU A 73 -13.04 -8.08 -4.50
N VAL A 74 -11.96 -8.76 -4.17
CA VAL A 74 -11.03 -9.44 -5.09
C VAL A 74 -11.23 -10.94 -4.95
N TYR A 75 -11.43 -11.64 -6.07
CA TYR A 75 -11.46 -13.11 -6.09
C TYR A 75 -10.97 -13.64 -7.44
N ALA A 76 -10.56 -14.91 -7.49
CA ALA A 76 -10.08 -15.56 -8.70
C ALA A 76 -10.98 -16.72 -9.11
N GLU A 77 -11.26 -16.83 -10.41
CA GLU A 77 -12.02 -17.91 -11.05
C GLU A 77 -11.21 -18.53 -12.20
N LYS A 78 -11.33 -19.86 -12.35
CA LYS A 78 -10.77 -20.61 -13.48
C LYS A 78 -11.58 -21.89 -13.68
N ASP A 79 -11.84 -22.24 -14.93
CA ASP A 79 -12.55 -23.47 -15.26
C ASP A 79 -11.80 -24.70 -14.72
N GLY A 80 -12.55 -25.62 -14.09
CA GLY A 80 -11.98 -26.81 -13.44
C GLY A 80 -11.46 -26.57 -12.02
N TYR A 81 -11.54 -25.34 -11.50
CA TYR A 81 -11.16 -25.01 -10.12
C TYR A 81 -12.36 -24.50 -9.32
N VAL A 82 -12.31 -24.70 -8.00
CA VAL A 82 -13.19 -23.99 -7.08
C VAL A 82 -12.66 -22.57 -6.92
N ARG A 83 -13.57 -21.59 -7.05
CA ARG A 83 -13.28 -20.17 -6.89
C ARG A 83 -12.58 -19.88 -5.56
N SER A 84 -11.68 -18.90 -5.56
CA SER A 84 -11.04 -18.46 -4.33
C SER A 84 -12.01 -17.80 -3.34
N GLU A 85 -11.53 -17.65 -2.11
CA GLU A 85 -12.13 -16.71 -1.15
C GLU A 85 -12.04 -15.27 -1.69
N LYS A 86 -12.87 -14.41 -1.11
CA LYS A 86 -12.90 -12.98 -1.41
C LYS A 86 -12.00 -12.21 -0.46
N VAL A 87 -11.15 -11.35 -1.00
CA VAL A 87 -10.30 -10.43 -0.23
C VAL A 87 -10.77 -9.01 -0.46
N SER A 88 -10.97 -8.24 0.61
CA SER A 88 -11.35 -6.84 0.51
C SER A 88 -10.12 -5.95 0.41
N ILE A 89 -10.06 -5.11 -0.61
CA ILE A 89 -9.00 -4.10 -0.82
C ILE A 89 -9.60 -2.70 -0.83
N LYS A 90 -8.85 -1.72 -0.37
CA LYS A 90 -9.23 -0.31 -0.33
C LYS A 90 -8.33 0.49 -1.27
N VAL A 91 -8.94 1.07 -2.29
CA VAL A 91 -8.26 1.95 -3.25
C VAL A 91 -8.50 3.39 -2.84
N GLU A 92 -7.45 4.11 -2.48
CA GLU A 92 -7.53 5.51 -2.08
C GLU A 92 -7.09 6.44 -3.20
N ARG A 93 -7.69 7.64 -3.26
CA ARG A 93 -7.27 8.64 -4.24
C ARG A 93 -5.82 9.01 -4.00
N SER A 94 -4.98 8.85 -5.03
CA SER A 94 -3.63 9.39 -5.01
C SER A 94 -3.70 10.90 -4.82
N SER A 95 -3.26 11.36 -3.66
CA SER A 95 -3.28 12.77 -3.29
C SER A 95 -1.85 13.27 -3.21
N PHE A 96 -1.10 13.10 -4.30
CA PHE A 96 0.31 13.48 -4.41
C PHE A 96 0.57 14.93 -4.00
N LEU A 97 -0.35 15.84 -4.36
CA LEU A 97 -0.29 17.24 -3.97
C LEU A 97 -0.45 17.44 -2.45
N LEU A 98 -1.30 16.66 -1.77
CA LEU A 98 -1.45 16.74 -0.31
C LEU A 98 -0.16 16.32 0.39
N TRP A 99 0.50 15.26 -0.11
CA TRP A 99 1.77 14.82 0.43
C TRP A 99 2.88 15.87 0.21
N LEU A 100 2.95 16.45 -0.99
CA LEU A 100 3.89 17.53 -1.29
C LEU A 100 3.64 18.77 -0.43
N ILE A 101 2.38 19.18 -0.26
CA ILE A 101 2.01 20.30 0.61
C ILE A 101 2.40 20.00 2.05
N GLN A 102 2.13 18.78 2.55
CA GLN A 102 2.51 18.37 3.90
C GLN A 102 4.03 18.39 4.11
N MET A 103 4.78 17.94 3.10
CA MET A 103 6.24 17.98 3.09
C MET A 103 6.76 19.43 3.10
N ILE A 104 6.19 20.31 2.27
CA ILE A 104 6.55 21.74 2.22
C ILE A 104 6.21 22.43 3.55
N ILE A 105 5.04 22.15 4.14
CA ILE A 105 4.65 22.68 5.45
C ILE A 105 5.63 22.23 6.52
N TYR A 106 6.04 20.95 6.52
CA TYR A 106 7.03 20.43 7.45
C TYR A 106 8.39 21.13 7.28
N LEU A 107 8.86 21.29 6.04
CA LEU A 107 10.09 22.02 5.73
C LEU A 107 10.02 23.48 6.20
N LEU A 108 8.92 24.18 5.93
CA LEU A 108 8.72 25.58 6.34
C LEU A 108 8.69 25.69 7.86
N LYS A 109 8.00 24.77 8.55
CA LYS A 109 7.94 24.71 10.02
C LYS A 109 9.32 24.51 10.63
N THR A 110 10.08 23.55 10.12
CA THR A 110 11.45 23.27 10.57
C THR A 110 12.38 24.46 10.30
N PHE A 111 12.26 25.11 9.14
CA PHE A 111 13.01 26.30 8.81
C PHE A 111 12.70 27.47 9.76
N ILE A 112 11.42 27.75 10.01
CA ILE A 112 10.98 28.77 10.96
C ILE A 112 11.50 28.45 12.37
N GLN A 113 11.44 27.18 12.79
CA GLN A 113 11.93 26.75 14.10
C GLN A 113 13.45 27.00 14.24
N HIS A 114 14.25 26.62 13.24
CA HIS A 114 15.68 26.88 13.25
C HIS A 114 15.99 28.39 13.22
N LEU A 115 15.24 29.18 12.45
CA LEU A 115 15.38 30.64 12.41
C LEU A 115 15.09 31.26 13.79
N LEU A 116 14.01 30.83 14.46
CA LEU A 116 13.67 31.26 15.82
C LEU A 116 14.77 30.88 16.82
N GLN A 117 15.33 29.67 16.71
CA GLN A 117 16.42 29.22 17.57
C GLN A 117 17.69 30.04 17.35
N PHE A 118 17.98 30.41 16.11
CA PHE A 118 19.11 31.26 15.75
C PHE A 118 18.95 32.69 16.32
N VAL A 119 17.77 33.30 16.14
CA VAL A 119 17.45 34.63 16.70
C VAL A 119 17.54 34.59 18.23
N LYS A 120 17.01 33.55 18.88
CA LYS A 120 17.09 33.36 20.33
C LYS A 120 18.54 33.30 20.82
N LEU A 121 19.40 32.56 20.12
CA LEU A 121 20.83 32.50 20.44
C LEU A 121 21.51 33.87 20.29
N LEU A 122 21.15 34.63 19.26
CA LEU A 122 21.68 35.97 19.02
C LEU A 122 21.30 36.93 20.16
N LEU A 123 20.02 36.92 20.57
CA LEU A 123 19.53 37.73 21.70
C LEU A 123 20.25 37.35 23.01
N ILE A 124 20.41 36.05 23.30
CA ILE A 124 21.16 35.59 24.48
C ILE A 124 22.60 36.12 24.45
N LYS A 125 23.30 36.00 23.31
CA LYS A 125 24.66 36.53 23.17
C LYS A 125 24.72 38.04 23.38
N MET A 126 23.74 38.81 22.87
CA MET A 126 23.67 40.26 23.09
C MET A 126 23.47 40.61 24.57
N VAL A 127 22.53 39.95 25.25
CA VAL A 127 22.28 40.15 26.69
C VAL A 127 23.53 39.82 27.51
N CYS A 128 24.19 38.68 27.25
CA CYS A 128 25.42 38.30 27.94
C CYS A 128 26.54 39.33 27.73
N LYS A 129 26.66 39.88 26.52
CA LYS A 129 27.68 40.90 26.23
C LYS A 129 27.45 42.19 27.02
N VAL A 130 26.20 42.67 27.07
CA VAL A 130 25.84 43.87 27.84
C VAL A 130 26.10 43.67 29.34
N GLN A 131 25.69 42.52 29.91
CA GLN A 131 25.93 42.22 31.33
C GLN A 131 27.42 42.18 31.68
N SER A 132 28.24 41.57 30.81
CA SER A 132 29.70 41.52 31.00
C SER A 132 30.32 42.92 30.96
N THR A 133 29.90 43.79 30.04
CA THR A 133 30.38 45.19 30.01
C THR A 133 29.94 45.97 31.24
N LEU A 134 28.72 45.75 31.74
CA LEU A 134 28.21 46.43 32.93
C LEU A 134 29.01 46.05 34.19
N HIS A 135 29.35 44.76 34.36
CA HIS A 135 30.17 44.29 35.48
C HIS A 135 31.59 44.88 35.48
N ILE A 136 32.14 45.22 34.32
CA ILE A 136 33.48 45.86 34.21
C ILE A 136 33.43 47.35 34.56
N VAL A 137 32.30 48.02 34.32
CA VAL A 137 32.15 49.47 34.54
C VAL A 137 31.69 49.80 35.97
N LEU A 138 30.90 48.91 36.59
CA LEU A 138 30.31 49.11 37.93
C LEU A 138 31.03 48.36 39.06
N GLY A 139 31.97 47.47 38.75
CA GLY A 139 32.81 46.75 39.72
C GLY A 139 34.24 47.25 39.68
#